data_AF-A0AAP7GTS5-F1
#
_entry.id   AF-A0AAP7GTS5-F1
#
_cell.length_a   1.000
_cell.length_b   1.000
_cell.length_c   1.000
_cell.angle_alpha   90.00
_cell.angle_beta   90.00
_cell.angle_gamma   90.00
#
_symmetry.space_group_name_H-M   'P 1'
#
loop_
_entity.id
_entity.type
_entity.pdbx_description
1 polymer ?
#
loop_
_entity_poly.entity_id
_entity_poly.type
_entity_poly.pdbx_seq_one_letter_code
_entity_poly.pdbx_strand_id
1 'polypeptide(L)'
;MPLSNYLAVNQGEKELDLRNSLSGGFWNMVGALQRVRGTHLARADHSSRRVVLQERRAFLAKKVAPFQAQNPRVDRIRLSIFGFSRGAAEARVFCNWLGDACDPGPGPLRLCGIPVQIDFMGLFDTVASVGAAQSFFESVFDGHGGWAAAEDLRIPADVRRCVHMVAAHEVRGSFPVDLVDGTNCEQIIYPGVHSDVGGGYAPGEQGRSPNDADKLSQIPLCDMYRHALAAGVPLLPIAKARVELQRQFEVSPALRQHYNAYLQTMAPFLPGTNPASKANRTAVLMYAHYRQYLLWRRQHLDDFASLPAFQRASAQDRADLRGGNTELAMEVRGMRYNNATQRIRNAPVSTPHHGMLALPPHKSIPATDFVQATLRGQKEQQWLDGHIEQIWASRQVPPEPVATFLDGYVHDSRAWFKPFGLDDDEWLHVQQRERDTYRQRMQELDAMEQAHRQERERMQRAGQMFQPRVPLAMSVQELEELTAWRKHPENYDEALQVTGREYYWQWGYLRWRTCYLNPPGAAVAEAALRRGSAVEDAAA
;
A
#
# COMPACT_ATOMS: atom_id res chain seq x y z
N MET A 1 -23.65 10.36 -23.76
CA MET A 1 -23.70 11.69 -23.10
C MET A 1 -22.26 12.17 -22.92
N PRO A 2 -21.91 13.42 -23.27
CA PRO A 2 -20.52 13.86 -23.30
C PRO A 2 -20.01 14.34 -21.93
N LEU A 3 -18.69 14.23 -21.77
CA LEU A 3 -17.84 14.38 -20.59
C LEU A 3 -17.76 15.79 -19.96
N SER A 4 -18.67 16.71 -20.28
CA SER A 4 -18.51 18.15 -19.99
C SER A 4 -19.15 18.66 -18.69
N ASN A 5 -19.80 17.79 -17.90
CA ASN A 5 -20.54 18.23 -16.70
C ASN A 5 -19.84 17.96 -15.36
N TYR A 6 -18.57 17.53 -15.35
CA TYR A 6 -17.82 17.22 -14.13
C TYR A 6 -16.94 18.37 -13.58
N LEU A 7 -16.90 19.54 -14.22
CA LEU A 7 -15.90 20.59 -13.92
C LEU A 7 -16.46 21.93 -13.42
N ALA A 8 -17.66 21.97 -12.85
CA ALA A 8 -18.24 23.26 -12.44
C ALA A 8 -18.86 23.24 -11.04
N VAL A 9 -18.07 22.99 -9.99
CA VAL A 9 -18.22 23.65 -8.68
C VAL A 9 -16.88 23.61 -7.95
N ASN A 10 -16.10 24.70 -8.00
CA ASN A 10 -15.21 25.17 -6.93
C ASN A 10 -14.48 26.43 -7.41
N GLN A 11 -15.19 27.56 -7.36
CA GLN A 11 -14.57 28.87 -7.25
C GLN A 11 -15.21 29.55 -6.04
N GLY A 12 -14.37 29.95 -5.08
CA GLY A 12 -14.80 30.71 -3.91
C GLY A 12 -13.98 30.39 -2.66
N GLU A 13 -12.92 31.17 -2.45
CA GLU A 13 -12.14 31.23 -1.21
C GLU A 13 -13.03 31.55 0.01
N LYS A 14 -12.75 30.87 1.14
CA LYS A 14 -12.62 31.50 2.47
C LYS A 14 -12.18 30.48 3.54
N GLU A 15 -11.11 30.85 4.23
CA GLU A 15 -10.72 30.53 5.62
C GLU A 15 -11.55 29.42 6.31
N LEU A 16 -11.01 28.20 6.33
CA LEU A 16 -11.63 27.05 7.00
C LEU A 16 -11.28 27.05 8.50
N ASP A 17 -12.24 27.55 9.28
CA ASP A 17 -12.29 27.46 10.73
C ASP A 17 -12.22 25.99 11.20
N LEU A 18 -11.15 25.65 11.93
CA LEU A 18 -10.71 24.30 12.34
C LEU A 18 -11.64 23.60 13.36
N ARG A 19 -12.87 24.08 13.57
CA ARG A 19 -13.81 23.56 14.58
C ARG A 19 -14.95 22.68 14.05
N ASN A 20 -15.12 22.52 12.73
CA ASN A 20 -16.23 21.75 12.14
C ASN A 20 -15.85 20.45 11.39
N SER A 21 -14.62 19.94 11.55
CA SER A 21 -14.12 18.78 10.79
C SER A 21 -14.87 17.45 11.02
N LEU A 22 -15.57 17.27 12.14
CA LEU A 22 -16.17 15.98 12.49
C LEU A 22 -17.54 15.72 11.82
N SER A 23 -18.33 16.75 11.54
CA SER A 23 -19.68 16.61 10.97
C SER A 23 -19.68 16.65 9.43
N GLY A 24 -18.82 17.46 8.82
CA GLY A 24 -18.70 17.56 7.35
C GLY A 24 -18.09 16.30 6.71
N GLY A 25 -17.13 15.66 7.39
CA GLY A 25 -16.56 14.39 6.93
C GLY A 25 -17.57 13.24 6.97
N PHE A 26 -18.47 13.24 7.96
CA PHE A 26 -19.46 12.18 8.17
C PHE A 26 -20.50 12.08 7.04
N TRP A 27 -21.01 13.20 6.53
CA TRP A 27 -22.03 13.16 5.47
C TRP A 27 -21.44 12.85 4.08
N ASN A 28 -20.24 13.34 3.78
CA ASN A 28 -19.48 12.94 2.59
C ASN A 28 -19.14 11.43 2.63
N MET A 29 -18.87 10.90 3.82
CA MET A 29 -18.62 9.48 4.10
C MET A 29 -19.86 8.60 3.84
N VAL A 30 -21.07 9.02 4.21
CA VAL A 30 -22.33 8.32 3.89
C VAL A 30 -22.61 8.31 2.38
N GLY A 31 -22.29 9.40 1.67
CA GLY A 31 -22.43 9.47 0.21
C GLY A 31 -21.45 8.56 -0.55
N ALA A 32 -20.22 8.40 -0.05
CA ALA A 32 -19.25 7.45 -0.60
C ALA A 32 -19.67 5.99 -0.36
N LEU A 33 -20.22 5.67 0.82
CA LEU A 33 -20.76 4.35 1.17
C LEU A 33 -21.82 3.84 0.19
N GLN A 34 -22.74 4.70 -0.26
CA GLN A 34 -23.79 4.31 -1.21
C GLN A 34 -23.25 4.03 -2.62
N ARG A 35 -22.20 4.75 -3.05
CA ARG A 35 -21.59 4.57 -4.38
C ARG A 35 -20.66 3.36 -4.47
N VAL A 36 -19.92 3.05 -3.41
CA VAL A 36 -18.98 1.91 -3.35
C VAL A 36 -19.70 0.57 -3.16
N ARG A 37 -20.86 0.56 -2.49
CA ARG A 37 -21.69 -0.65 -2.32
C ARG A 37 -22.11 -1.30 -3.64
N GLY A 38 -22.22 -0.54 -4.74
CA GLY A 38 -22.68 -1.04 -6.04
C GLY A 38 -21.66 -1.84 -6.86
N THR A 39 -20.35 -1.65 -6.63
CA THR A 39 -19.29 -2.22 -7.49
C THR A 39 -18.37 -3.21 -6.77
N HIS A 40 -18.17 -3.10 -5.45
CA HIS A 40 -17.24 -3.97 -4.70
C HIS A 40 -17.91 -5.15 -3.98
N LEU A 41 -19.24 -5.17 -3.87
CA LEU A 41 -19.98 -6.22 -3.13
C LEU A 41 -20.70 -7.22 -4.04
N ALA A 42 -20.72 -7.03 -5.35
CA ALA A 42 -21.30 -7.98 -6.27
C ALA A 42 -20.47 -9.28 -6.25
N ARG A 43 -21.06 -10.39 -5.79
CA ARG A 43 -20.46 -11.72 -5.86
C ARG A 43 -20.03 -12.02 -7.30
N ALA A 44 -18.90 -12.70 -7.46
CA ALA A 44 -18.45 -13.15 -8.77
C ALA A 44 -19.55 -14.00 -9.43
N ASP A 45 -19.87 -13.70 -10.69
CA ASP A 45 -20.81 -14.49 -11.47
C ASP A 45 -20.12 -15.77 -11.96
N HIS A 46 -20.04 -16.74 -11.06
CA HIS A 46 -19.44 -18.05 -11.33
C HIS A 46 -20.19 -18.79 -12.45
N SER A 47 -21.52 -18.59 -12.56
CA SER A 47 -22.36 -19.26 -13.56
C SER A 47 -21.99 -18.80 -14.96
N SER A 48 -22.00 -17.50 -15.24
CA SER A 48 -21.62 -16.96 -16.54
C SER A 48 -20.17 -17.27 -16.90
N ARG A 49 -19.24 -17.20 -15.92
CA ARG A 49 -17.84 -17.58 -16.13
C ARG A 49 -17.72 -19.01 -16.61
N ARG A 50 -18.40 -19.95 -15.96
CA ARG A 50 -18.36 -21.38 -16.31
C ARG A 50 -18.92 -21.67 -17.69
N VAL A 51 -20.01 -21.02 -18.08
CA VAL A 51 -20.58 -21.17 -19.43
C VAL A 51 -19.53 -20.81 -20.49
N VAL A 52 -18.90 -19.64 -20.35
CA VAL A 52 -17.83 -19.20 -21.27
C VAL A 52 -16.64 -20.16 -21.26
N LEU A 53 -16.21 -20.62 -20.08
CA LEU A 53 -15.09 -21.56 -19.96
C LEU A 53 -15.40 -22.93 -20.57
N GLN A 54 -16.63 -23.42 -20.42
CA GLN A 54 -17.09 -24.68 -21.01
C GLN A 54 -17.12 -24.59 -22.54
N GLU A 55 -17.63 -23.50 -23.11
CA GLU A 55 -17.62 -23.25 -24.55
C GLU A 55 -16.19 -23.21 -25.10
N ARG A 56 -15.30 -22.47 -24.42
CA ARG A 56 -13.88 -22.39 -24.77
C ARG A 56 -13.18 -23.73 -24.68
N ARG A 57 -13.45 -24.52 -23.63
CA ARG A 57 -12.90 -25.88 -23.46
C ARG A 57 -13.40 -26.81 -24.57
N ALA A 58 -14.68 -26.74 -24.94
CA ALA A 58 -15.23 -27.54 -26.04
C ALA A 58 -14.60 -27.18 -27.40
N PHE A 59 -14.37 -25.89 -27.65
CA PHE A 59 -13.64 -25.43 -28.83
C PHE A 59 -12.19 -25.91 -28.81
N LEU A 60 -11.49 -25.75 -27.68
CA LEU A 60 -10.11 -26.18 -27.51
C LEU A 60 -9.97 -27.70 -27.72
N ALA A 61 -10.88 -28.50 -27.18
CA ALA A 61 -10.87 -29.96 -27.33
C ALA A 61 -10.87 -30.38 -28.82
N LYS A 62 -11.70 -29.72 -29.65
CA LYS A 62 -11.73 -29.97 -31.11
C LYS A 62 -10.41 -29.61 -31.78
N LYS A 63 -9.74 -28.54 -31.33
CA LYS A 63 -8.47 -28.10 -31.90
C LYS A 63 -7.29 -28.96 -31.46
N VAL A 64 -7.31 -29.47 -30.23
CA VAL A 64 -6.21 -30.24 -29.63
C VAL A 64 -6.27 -31.72 -30.01
N ALA A 65 -7.45 -32.28 -30.29
CA ALA A 65 -7.62 -33.69 -30.61
C ALA A 65 -6.70 -34.23 -31.74
N PRO A 66 -6.51 -33.53 -32.88
CA PRO A 66 -5.60 -33.99 -33.93
C PRO A 66 -4.14 -34.04 -33.48
N PHE A 67 -3.70 -33.06 -32.67
CA PHE A 67 -2.34 -33.00 -32.15
C PHE A 67 -2.07 -34.09 -31.11
N GLN A 68 -3.08 -34.47 -30.33
CA GLN A 68 -2.94 -35.56 -29.35
C GLN A 68 -2.95 -36.96 -29.98
N ALA A 69 -3.41 -37.08 -31.23
CA ALA A 69 -3.35 -38.32 -31.99
C ALA A 69 -2.01 -38.55 -32.70
N GLN A 70 -1.11 -37.56 -32.68
CA GLN A 70 0.18 -37.60 -33.39
C GLN A 70 1.35 -37.26 -32.45
N ASN A 71 2.58 -37.60 -32.85
CA ASN A 71 3.77 -37.23 -32.10
C ASN A 71 4.41 -35.94 -32.67
N PRO A 72 4.94 -35.04 -31.81
CA PRO A 72 4.93 -35.11 -30.35
C PRO A 72 3.57 -34.74 -29.75
N ARG A 73 3.05 -35.59 -28.87
CA ARG A 73 1.84 -35.29 -28.09
C ARG A 73 2.17 -34.41 -26.89
N VAL A 74 1.19 -33.64 -26.43
CA VAL A 74 1.32 -32.85 -25.21
C VAL A 74 1.07 -33.76 -24.00
N ASP A 75 2.13 -34.04 -23.23
CA ASP A 75 2.06 -34.89 -22.04
C ASP A 75 1.38 -34.18 -20.85
N ARG A 76 1.70 -32.89 -20.63
CA ARG A 76 1.28 -32.17 -19.42
C ARG A 76 1.31 -30.65 -19.62
N ILE A 77 0.38 -29.96 -18.98
CA ILE A 77 0.38 -28.51 -18.81
C ILE A 77 0.92 -28.21 -17.40
N ARG A 78 2.03 -27.50 -17.32
CA ARG A 78 2.70 -27.15 -16.07
C ARG A 78 2.57 -25.65 -15.83
N LEU A 79 2.04 -25.26 -14.69
CA LEU A 79 1.78 -23.86 -14.34
C LEU A 79 2.72 -23.42 -13.23
N SER A 80 3.26 -22.21 -13.38
CA SER A 80 4.02 -21.49 -12.36
C SER A 80 3.47 -20.08 -12.30
N ILE A 81 2.88 -19.72 -11.16
CA ILE A 81 2.14 -18.47 -11.00
C ILE A 81 2.92 -17.56 -10.05
N PHE A 82 3.07 -16.30 -10.42
CA PHE A 82 3.68 -15.28 -9.58
C PHE A 82 2.71 -14.12 -9.40
N GLY A 83 2.70 -13.53 -8.22
CA GLY A 83 1.88 -12.36 -7.95
C GLY A 83 2.46 -11.52 -6.82
N PHE A 84 2.27 -10.20 -6.93
CA PHE A 84 2.60 -9.23 -5.89
C PHE A 84 1.33 -8.43 -5.55
N SER A 85 1.10 -8.15 -4.26
CA SER A 85 0.01 -7.29 -3.80
C SER A 85 -1.36 -7.86 -4.18
N ARG A 86 -2.20 -7.07 -4.85
CA ARG A 86 -3.45 -7.53 -5.46
C ARG A 86 -3.23 -8.63 -6.52
N GLY A 87 -2.13 -8.58 -7.27
CA GLY A 87 -1.75 -9.66 -8.19
C GLY A 87 -1.47 -10.99 -7.49
N ALA A 88 -1.03 -10.97 -6.23
CA ALA A 88 -0.91 -12.19 -5.42
C ALA A 88 -2.28 -12.72 -4.99
N ALA A 89 -3.25 -11.84 -4.69
CA ALA A 89 -4.63 -12.26 -4.43
C ALA A 89 -5.25 -12.88 -5.70
N GLU A 90 -5.07 -12.24 -6.85
CA GLU A 90 -5.49 -12.76 -8.16
C GLU A 90 -4.86 -14.12 -8.47
N ALA A 91 -3.56 -14.32 -8.17
CA ALA A 91 -2.89 -15.60 -8.35
C ALA A 91 -3.53 -16.73 -7.52
N ARG A 92 -3.93 -16.44 -6.28
CA ARG A 92 -4.60 -17.38 -5.37
C ARG A 92 -6.00 -17.73 -5.88
N VAL A 93 -6.76 -16.70 -6.26
CA VAL A 93 -8.11 -16.85 -6.83
C VAL A 93 -8.06 -17.63 -8.14
N PHE A 94 -7.12 -17.31 -9.02
CA PHE A 94 -6.88 -18.03 -10.28
C PHE A 94 -6.69 -19.53 -10.03
N CYS A 95 -5.86 -19.91 -9.05
CA CYS A 95 -5.62 -21.32 -8.75
C CYS A 95 -6.85 -22.01 -8.17
N ASN A 96 -7.62 -21.35 -7.31
CA ASN A 96 -8.89 -21.90 -6.80
C ASN A 96 -9.93 -22.05 -7.90
N TRP A 97 -9.95 -21.16 -8.89
CA TRP A 97 -10.94 -21.14 -9.97
C TRP A 97 -10.52 -21.97 -11.19
N LEU A 98 -9.26 -22.41 -11.26
CA LEU A 98 -8.73 -23.15 -12.41
C LEU A 98 -9.55 -24.41 -12.76
N GLY A 99 -10.17 -25.04 -11.76
CA GLY A 99 -11.05 -26.20 -11.94
C GLY A 99 -12.24 -25.92 -12.86
N ASP A 100 -12.77 -24.70 -12.87
CA ASP A 100 -13.91 -24.33 -13.75
C ASP A 100 -13.52 -24.34 -15.24
N ALA A 101 -12.24 -24.18 -15.56
CA ALA A 101 -11.72 -24.28 -16.93
C ALA A 101 -11.33 -25.72 -17.32
N CYS A 102 -11.13 -26.59 -16.33
CA CYS A 102 -10.68 -27.97 -16.50
C CYS A 102 -11.84 -28.93 -16.83
N ASP A 103 -11.53 -30.15 -17.23
CA ASP A 103 -12.49 -31.22 -17.46
C ASP A 103 -13.29 -31.50 -16.18
N PRO A 104 -14.61 -31.70 -16.27
CA PRO A 104 -15.45 -31.91 -15.10
C PRO A 104 -15.21 -33.30 -14.49
N GLY A 105 -15.28 -33.39 -13.17
CA GLY A 105 -15.23 -34.66 -12.45
C GLY A 105 -14.23 -34.65 -11.28
N PRO A 106 -14.28 -35.69 -10.43
CA PRO A 106 -13.33 -35.85 -9.34
C PRO A 106 -11.96 -36.27 -9.85
N GLY A 107 -10.92 -35.89 -9.11
CA GLY A 107 -9.53 -36.30 -9.37
C GLY A 107 -8.64 -35.16 -9.87
N PRO A 108 -7.44 -35.50 -10.37
CA PRO A 108 -6.45 -34.51 -10.80
C PRO A 108 -6.96 -33.63 -11.94
N LEU A 109 -6.59 -32.35 -11.92
CA LEU A 109 -6.96 -31.41 -12.97
C LEU A 109 -6.49 -31.88 -14.35
N ARG A 110 -7.39 -31.78 -15.32
CA ARG A 110 -7.12 -32.04 -16.74
C ARG A 110 -7.76 -30.97 -17.60
N LEU A 111 -7.15 -30.61 -18.72
CA LEU A 111 -7.73 -29.71 -19.71
C LEU A 111 -7.75 -30.44 -21.06
N CYS A 112 -8.94 -30.81 -21.54
CA CYS A 112 -9.10 -31.59 -22.76
C CYS A 112 -8.33 -32.93 -22.71
N GLY A 113 -8.38 -33.62 -21.56
CA GLY A 113 -7.69 -34.87 -21.28
C GLY A 113 -6.23 -34.71 -20.83
N ILE A 114 -5.64 -33.52 -20.99
CA ILE A 114 -4.23 -33.25 -20.68
C ILE A 114 -4.07 -32.94 -19.20
N PRO A 115 -3.24 -33.68 -18.42
CA PRO A 115 -2.97 -33.37 -17.02
C PRO A 115 -2.47 -31.92 -16.83
N VAL A 116 -3.06 -31.22 -15.87
CA VAL A 116 -2.69 -29.87 -15.46
C VAL A 116 -2.09 -29.93 -14.06
N GLN A 117 -0.92 -29.31 -13.88
CA GLN A 117 -0.20 -29.33 -12.61
C GLN A 117 0.27 -27.93 -12.24
N ILE A 118 -0.05 -27.48 -11.02
CA ILE A 118 0.45 -26.22 -10.47
C ILE A 118 1.74 -26.53 -9.71
N ASP A 119 2.87 -26.26 -10.34
CA ASP A 119 4.19 -26.60 -9.78
C ASP A 119 4.65 -25.64 -8.71
N PHE A 120 4.42 -24.35 -8.94
CA PHE A 120 4.95 -23.30 -8.10
C PHE A 120 4.01 -22.10 -8.05
N MET A 121 3.83 -21.57 -6.86
CA MET A 121 3.19 -20.29 -6.62
C MET A 121 4.13 -19.39 -5.83
N GLY A 122 4.59 -18.31 -6.44
CA GLY A 122 5.45 -17.29 -5.81
C GLY A 122 4.65 -16.03 -5.50
N LEU A 123 4.40 -15.77 -4.22
CA LEU A 123 3.59 -14.64 -3.76
C LEU A 123 4.47 -13.62 -3.03
N PHE A 124 4.25 -12.36 -3.32
CA PHE A 124 4.80 -11.23 -2.57
C PHE A 124 3.65 -10.47 -1.92
N ASP A 125 3.68 -10.41 -0.60
CA ASP A 125 2.86 -9.57 0.27
C ASP A 125 1.40 -9.44 -0.18
N THR A 126 0.67 -10.57 -0.23
CA THR A 126 -0.71 -10.63 -0.69
C THR A 126 -1.63 -9.66 0.03
N VAL A 127 -2.31 -8.81 -0.75
CA VAL A 127 -3.33 -7.87 -0.29
C VAL A 127 -4.55 -7.99 -1.19
N ALA A 128 -5.67 -8.54 -0.69
CA ALA A 128 -6.90 -8.66 -1.46
C ALA A 128 -7.59 -7.30 -1.71
N SER A 129 -7.42 -6.37 -0.77
CA SER A 129 -8.11 -5.09 -0.75
C SER A 129 -7.16 -3.92 -0.96
N VAL A 130 -7.35 -3.18 -2.04
CA VAL A 130 -6.62 -1.93 -2.31
C VAL A 130 -7.65 -0.85 -2.56
N GLY A 131 -7.57 0.24 -1.81
CA GLY A 131 -8.27 1.49 -2.09
C GLY A 131 -9.00 2.12 -0.91
N ALA A 132 -9.49 3.33 -1.16
CA ALA A 132 -10.21 4.21 -0.23
C ALA A 132 -11.26 3.49 0.64
N ALA A 133 -12.02 2.55 0.07
CA ALA A 133 -13.08 1.84 0.79
C ALA A 133 -12.57 1.09 2.03
N GLN A 134 -11.42 0.42 1.92
CA GLN A 134 -10.74 -0.23 3.04
C GLN A 134 -10.22 0.82 4.02
N SER A 135 -9.60 1.89 3.52
CA SER A 135 -9.06 2.99 4.33
C SER A 135 -10.14 3.74 5.12
N PHE A 136 -11.42 3.63 4.75
CA PHE A 136 -12.51 4.27 5.47
C PHE A 136 -13.25 3.33 6.44
N PHE A 137 -13.48 2.05 6.11
CA PHE A 137 -14.38 1.18 6.88
C PHE A 137 -13.97 -0.30 6.94
N GLU A 138 -12.93 -0.63 7.70
CA GLU A 138 -12.48 -2.03 7.92
C GLU A 138 -13.56 -2.99 8.42
N SER A 139 -14.49 -2.49 9.26
CA SER A 139 -15.57 -3.30 9.85
C SER A 139 -16.72 -3.63 8.87
N VAL A 140 -16.77 -2.94 7.74
CA VAL A 140 -17.78 -3.14 6.68
C VAL A 140 -17.15 -3.69 5.41
N PHE A 141 -15.88 -3.39 5.17
CA PHE A 141 -15.08 -3.84 4.06
C PHE A 141 -13.75 -4.34 4.63
N ASP A 142 -13.59 -5.65 4.72
CA ASP A 142 -12.28 -6.32 4.81
C ASP A 142 -11.62 -6.44 3.42
N GLY A 143 -12.36 -5.96 2.40
CA GLY A 143 -12.10 -5.98 0.98
C GLY A 143 -11.91 -7.36 0.37
N HIS A 144 -12.41 -8.40 1.04
CA HIS A 144 -12.66 -9.74 0.48
C HIS A 144 -13.94 -9.78 -0.39
N GLY A 145 -14.28 -8.67 -1.03
CA GLY A 145 -15.50 -8.52 -1.82
C GLY A 145 -15.45 -9.30 -3.13
N GLY A 146 -16.62 -9.80 -3.55
CA GLY A 146 -16.92 -10.28 -4.90
C GLY A 146 -16.17 -11.53 -5.39
N TRP A 147 -14.86 -11.39 -5.63
CA TRP A 147 -13.97 -12.37 -6.27
C TRP A 147 -12.85 -12.86 -5.35
N ALA A 148 -12.56 -12.13 -4.27
CA ALA A 148 -11.49 -12.44 -3.32
C ALA A 148 -12.07 -12.94 -1.98
N ALA A 149 -13.11 -13.78 -2.04
CA ALA A 149 -13.67 -14.37 -0.83
C ALA A 149 -12.60 -15.20 -0.09
N ALA A 150 -12.69 -15.29 1.25
CA ALA A 150 -11.71 -16.02 2.06
C ALA A 150 -11.53 -17.50 1.66
N GLU A 151 -12.51 -18.10 0.98
CA GLU A 151 -12.39 -19.44 0.38
C GLU A 151 -11.55 -19.47 -0.90
N ASP A 152 -11.62 -18.41 -1.71
CA ASP A 152 -10.89 -18.28 -2.98
C ASP A 152 -9.47 -17.74 -2.80
N LEU A 153 -9.16 -17.22 -1.61
CA LEU A 153 -7.79 -16.87 -1.22
C LEU A 153 -7.02 -18.04 -0.61
N ARG A 154 -7.60 -19.22 -0.37
CA ARG A 154 -6.82 -20.33 0.19
C ARG A 154 -5.77 -20.82 -0.81
N ILE A 155 -4.71 -21.48 -0.35
CA ILE A 155 -3.79 -22.17 -1.27
C ILE A 155 -4.36 -23.58 -1.52
N PRO A 156 -4.75 -23.93 -2.77
CA PRO A 156 -5.28 -25.24 -3.05
C PRO A 156 -4.26 -26.36 -2.77
N ALA A 157 -4.76 -27.54 -2.40
CA ALA A 157 -3.91 -28.70 -2.13
C ALA A 157 -3.11 -29.17 -3.37
N ASP A 158 -3.60 -28.89 -4.58
CA ASP A 158 -2.95 -29.21 -5.85
C ASP A 158 -1.71 -28.34 -6.15
N VAL A 159 -1.53 -27.23 -5.44
CA VAL A 159 -0.32 -26.41 -5.55
C VAL A 159 0.83 -27.16 -4.90
N ARG A 160 1.83 -27.59 -5.67
CA ARG A 160 2.92 -28.42 -5.13
C ARG A 160 3.82 -27.67 -4.17
N ARG A 161 4.11 -26.40 -4.46
CA ARG A 161 4.88 -25.52 -3.58
C ARG A 161 4.39 -24.08 -3.71
N CYS A 162 4.05 -23.48 -2.59
CA CYS A 162 3.75 -22.06 -2.47
C CYS A 162 4.82 -21.41 -1.60
N VAL A 163 5.42 -20.33 -2.07
CA VAL A 163 6.32 -19.47 -1.29
C VAL A 163 5.67 -18.09 -1.21
N HIS A 164 5.42 -17.60 0.00
CA HIS A 164 4.83 -16.30 0.25
C HIS A 164 5.77 -15.44 1.08
N MET A 165 6.30 -14.39 0.46
CA MET A 165 7.20 -13.41 1.09
C MET A 165 6.38 -12.23 1.63
N VAL A 166 6.51 -11.92 2.92
CA VAL A 166 5.65 -10.95 3.63
C VAL A 166 6.46 -9.79 4.18
N ALA A 167 5.95 -8.56 4.04
CA ALA A 167 6.58 -7.35 4.53
C ALA A 167 6.39 -7.16 6.04
N ALA A 168 7.49 -7.04 6.77
CA ALA A 168 7.50 -6.94 8.23
C ALA A 168 7.14 -5.55 8.77
N HIS A 169 7.35 -4.48 7.98
CA HIS A 169 7.20 -3.09 8.43
C HIS A 169 5.97 -2.37 7.85
N GLU A 170 5.19 -3.01 6.99
CA GLU A 170 3.98 -2.41 6.42
C GLU A 170 2.89 -2.22 7.50
N VAL A 171 2.22 -1.06 7.51
CA VAL A 171 1.23 -0.69 8.55
C VAL A 171 0.00 0.05 8.01
N ARG A 172 -0.05 0.37 6.71
CA ARG A 172 -1.17 1.11 6.11
C ARG A 172 -2.49 0.35 6.30
N GLY A 173 -3.57 1.11 6.48
CA GLY A 173 -4.93 0.58 6.61
C GLY A 173 -5.38 -0.17 5.37
N SER A 174 -5.00 0.34 4.21
CA SER A 174 -5.31 -0.22 2.89
C SER A 174 -4.46 -1.42 2.50
N PHE A 175 -3.53 -1.88 3.34
CA PHE A 175 -2.64 -2.99 3.00
C PHE A 175 -2.67 -4.10 4.06
N PRO A 176 -3.86 -4.63 4.42
CA PRO A 176 -3.93 -5.82 5.26
C PRO A 176 -3.31 -7.00 4.52
N VAL A 177 -2.55 -7.86 5.22
CA VAL A 177 -1.92 -9.03 4.60
C VAL A 177 -2.79 -10.26 4.73
N ASP A 178 -2.96 -10.96 3.62
CA ASP A 178 -3.56 -12.29 3.58
C ASP A 178 -2.49 -13.36 3.77
N LEU A 179 -2.32 -13.84 5.00
CA LEU A 179 -1.38 -14.91 5.32
C LEU A 179 -1.87 -16.25 4.77
N VAL A 180 -0.92 -17.10 4.40
CA VAL A 180 -1.20 -18.46 3.90
C VAL A 180 -1.01 -19.48 5.01
N ASP A 181 -1.74 -20.59 4.96
CA ASP A 181 -1.48 -21.74 5.83
C ASP A 181 -1.60 -23.03 5.01
N GLY A 182 -0.75 -24.02 5.31
CA GLY A 182 -0.67 -25.25 4.52
C GLY A 182 0.67 -25.98 4.59
N THR A 183 0.64 -27.28 4.35
CA THR A 183 1.84 -28.14 4.33
C THR A 183 2.71 -27.86 3.11
N ASN A 184 2.10 -27.50 1.98
CA ASN A 184 2.72 -27.08 0.72
C ASN A 184 3.19 -25.61 0.72
N CYS A 185 2.96 -24.87 1.80
CA CYS A 185 3.24 -23.44 1.88
C CYS A 185 4.47 -23.12 2.75
N GLU A 186 5.31 -22.22 2.26
CA GLU A 186 6.43 -21.63 2.96
C GLU A 186 6.19 -20.12 3.06
N GLN A 187 6.20 -19.57 4.28
CA GLN A 187 6.09 -18.14 4.52
C GLN A 187 7.40 -17.59 5.03
N ILE A 188 7.87 -16.52 4.39
CA ILE A 188 9.16 -15.90 4.69
C ILE A 188 8.91 -14.43 4.99
N ILE A 189 9.36 -13.97 6.15
CA ILE A 189 9.23 -12.58 6.57
C ILE A 189 10.45 -11.84 6.09
N TYR A 190 10.24 -10.76 5.34
CA TYR A 190 11.30 -9.88 4.88
C TYR A 190 11.19 -8.53 5.59
N PRO A 191 12.31 -7.97 6.07
CA PRO A 191 12.29 -6.59 6.55
C PRO A 191 12.00 -5.66 5.38
N GLY A 192 11.22 -4.62 5.64
CA GLY A 192 10.76 -3.65 4.65
C GLY A 192 9.25 -3.46 4.70
N VAL A 193 8.76 -2.44 4.01
CA VAL A 193 7.33 -2.24 3.73
C VAL A 193 6.92 -2.96 2.44
N HIS A 194 5.66 -2.83 2.02
CA HIS A 194 5.07 -3.60 0.91
C HIS A 194 5.94 -3.70 -0.35
N SER A 195 6.40 -2.56 -0.90
CA SER A 195 7.20 -2.51 -2.12
C SER A 195 8.71 -2.72 -1.89
N ASP A 196 9.17 -2.71 -0.64
CA ASP A 196 10.50 -3.23 -0.30
C ASP A 196 10.58 -4.76 -0.47
N VAL A 197 9.43 -5.45 -0.43
CA VAL A 197 9.35 -6.90 -0.64
C VAL A 197 8.98 -7.24 -2.08
N GLY A 198 7.94 -6.62 -2.62
CA GLY A 198 7.47 -6.92 -3.98
C GLY A 198 8.20 -6.19 -5.11
N GLY A 199 8.96 -5.15 -4.78
CA GLY A 199 9.51 -4.21 -5.77
C GLY A 199 8.52 -3.11 -6.14
N GLY A 200 9.04 -1.93 -6.47
CA GLY A 200 8.22 -0.78 -6.87
C GLY A 200 8.91 0.56 -6.62
N TYR A 201 9.76 0.64 -5.60
CA TYR A 201 10.53 1.84 -5.32
C TYR A 201 11.64 2.07 -6.34
N ALA A 202 11.81 3.32 -6.76
CA ALA A 202 12.92 3.75 -7.59
C ALA A 202 14.21 3.89 -6.75
N PRO A 203 15.41 3.77 -7.36
CA PRO A 203 16.64 4.09 -6.67
C PRO A 203 16.65 5.54 -6.15
N GLY A 204 17.00 5.74 -4.88
CA GLY A 204 17.05 7.05 -4.24
C GLY A 204 15.69 7.58 -3.75
N GLU A 205 14.58 6.87 -3.97
CA GLU A 205 13.27 7.27 -3.48
C GLU A 205 13.29 7.38 -1.94
N GLN A 206 12.71 8.45 -1.40
CA GLN A 206 12.82 8.81 0.02
C GLN A 206 14.28 8.89 0.56
N GLY A 207 15.26 9.03 -0.33
CA GLY A 207 16.70 9.05 0.01
C GLY A 207 17.27 7.70 0.45
N ARG A 208 16.55 6.61 0.20
CA ARG A 208 16.95 5.22 0.45
C ARG A 208 17.58 4.62 -0.82
N SER A 209 18.47 3.63 -0.65
CA SER A 209 18.94 2.76 -1.75
C SER A 209 19.30 3.51 -3.06
N PRO A 210 20.42 4.26 -3.11
CA PRO A 210 20.70 5.21 -4.19
C PRO A 210 20.86 4.57 -5.58
N ASN A 211 21.20 3.27 -5.65
CA ASN A 211 21.31 2.53 -6.91
C ASN A 211 20.36 1.33 -6.92
N ASP A 212 20.09 0.80 -8.12
CA ASP A 212 19.18 -0.34 -8.31
C ASP A 212 19.59 -1.58 -7.49
N ALA A 213 20.90 -1.87 -7.45
CA ALA A 213 21.46 -2.98 -6.67
C ALA A 213 21.42 -2.77 -5.15
N ASP A 214 21.15 -1.54 -4.68
CA ASP A 214 21.01 -1.22 -3.26
C ASP A 214 19.57 -1.35 -2.76
N LYS A 215 18.59 -1.53 -3.65
CA LYS A 215 17.18 -1.63 -3.26
C LYS A 215 16.94 -2.90 -2.45
N LEU A 216 16.18 -2.75 -1.37
CA LEU A 216 15.87 -3.87 -0.47
C LEU A 216 15.13 -5.01 -1.19
N SER A 217 14.30 -4.69 -2.18
CA SER A 217 13.54 -5.65 -3.00
C SER A 217 14.40 -6.58 -3.86
N GLN A 218 15.68 -6.28 -4.06
CA GLN A 218 16.60 -7.16 -4.78
C GLN A 218 16.84 -8.49 -4.03
N ILE A 219 16.75 -8.48 -2.70
CA ILE A 219 16.92 -9.67 -1.87
C ILE A 219 15.76 -10.66 -2.07
N PRO A 220 14.48 -10.30 -1.81
CA PRO A 220 13.35 -11.20 -2.05
C PRO A 220 13.19 -11.56 -3.53
N LEU A 221 13.54 -10.67 -4.48
CA LEU A 221 13.60 -11.01 -5.92
C LEU A 221 14.56 -12.19 -6.18
N CYS A 222 15.82 -12.06 -5.72
CA CYS A 222 16.82 -13.11 -5.90
C CYS A 222 16.44 -14.41 -5.20
N ASP A 223 15.83 -14.31 -4.01
CA ASP A 223 15.42 -15.48 -3.25
C ASP A 223 14.24 -16.20 -3.92
N MET A 224 13.20 -15.47 -4.35
CA MET A 224 12.07 -16.05 -5.07
C MET A 224 12.51 -16.75 -6.35
N TYR A 225 13.46 -16.15 -7.08
CA TYR A 225 14.07 -16.77 -8.25
C TYR A 225 14.72 -18.12 -7.93
N ARG A 226 15.46 -18.23 -6.83
CA ARG A 226 16.06 -19.49 -6.38
C ARG A 226 15.00 -20.51 -5.96
N HIS A 227 13.96 -20.08 -5.24
CA HIS A 227 12.83 -20.94 -4.87
C HIS A 227 12.10 -21.49 -6.11
N ALA A 228 11.87 -20.64 -7.12
CA ALA A 228 11.25 -21.01 -8.38
C ALA A 228 12.12 -22.01 -9.17
N LEU A 229 13.43 -21.74 -9.32
CA LEU A 229 14.35 -22.68 -9.96
C LEU A 229 14.37 -24.04 -9.25
N ALA A 230 14.43 -24.04 -7.92
CA ALA A 230 14.41 -25.26 -7.12
C ALA A 230 13.09 -26.05 -7.25
N ALA A 231 11.99 -25.37 -7.57
CA ALA A 231 10.69 -25.98 -7.88
C ALA A 231 10.58 -26.46 -9.35
N GLY A 232 11.61 -26.23 -10.17
CA GLY A 232 11.65 -26.63 -11.58
C GLY A 232 10.92 -25.67 -12.53
N VAL A 233 10.72 -24.42 -12.12
CA VAL A 233 10.21 -23.36 -13.02
C VAL A 233 11.25 -23.10 -14.11
N PRO A 234 10.86 -23.06 -15.41
CA PRO A 234 11.79 -22.91 -16.53
C PRO A 234 12.29 -21.46 -16.68
N LEU A 235 13.05 -20.98 -15.69
CA LEU A 235 13.68 -19.67 -15.72
C LEU A 235 15.09 -19.75 -16.31
N LEU A 236 15.47 -18.72 -17.06
CA LEU A 236 16.83 -18.60 -17.60
C LEU A 236 17.81 -18.40 -16.44
N PRO A 237 18.94 -19.13 -16.39
CA PRO A 237 20.04 -18.81 -15.47
C PRO A 237 20.45 -17.34 -15.63
N ILE A 238 20.48 -16.56 -14.54
CA ILE A 238 20.79 -15.11 -14.62
C ILE A 238 22.12 -14.84 -15.33
N ALA A 239 23.14 -15.68 -15.12
CA ALA A 239 24.43 -15.56 -15.81
C ALA A 239 24.35 -15.66 -17.35
N LYS A 240 23.24 -16.18 -17.89
CA LYS A 240 22.96 -16.28 -19.34
C LYS A 240 21.97 -15.23 -19.83
N ALA A 241 21.42 -14.40 -18.94
CA ALA A 241 20.49 -13.35 -19.30
C ALA A 241 21.20 -12.17 -19.98
N ARG A 242 20.43 -11.29 -20.62
CA ARG A 242 20.93 -9.99 -21.10
C ARG A 242 21.51 -9.17 -19.94
N VAL A 243 22.49 -8.31 -20.23
CA VAL A 243 23.22 -7.52 -19.22
C VAL A 243 22.28 -6.67 -18.38
N GLU A 244 21.22 -6.12 -18.96
CA GLU A 244 20.25 -5.30 -18.25
C GLU A 244 19.51 -6.11 -17.17
N LEU A 245 19.15 -7.36 -17.50
CA LEU A 245 18.48 -8.25 -16.54
C LEU A 245 19.46 -8.77 -15.48
N GLN A 246 20.73 -8.97 -15.84
CA GLN A 246 21.76 -9.31 -14.84
C GLN A 246 21.88 -8.19 -13.80
N ARG A 247 21.96 -6.92 -14.23
CA ARG A 247 22.03 -5.76 -13.34
C ARG A 247 20.81 -5.65 -12.43
N GLN A 248 19.61 -5.94 -12.95
CA GLN A 248 18.37 -5.98 -12.17
C GLN A 248 18.33 -7.10 -11.10
N PHE A 249 19.25 -8.06 -11.13
CA PHE A 249 19.41 -9.11 -10.10
C PHE A 249 20.64 -8.88 -9.22
N GLU A 250 21.36 -7.78 -9.40
CA GLU A 250 22.48 -7.45 -8.54
C GLU A 250 21.99 -7.02 -7.15
N VAL A 251 22.74 -7.47 -6.14
CA VAL A 251 22.58 -7.07 -4.75
C VAL A 251 23.94 -6.56 -4.32
N SER A 252 24.03 -5.29 -3.95
CA SER A 252 25.30 -4.65 -3.64
C SER A 252 25.97 -5.30 -2.41
N PRO A 253 27.32 -5.29 -2.33
CA PRO A 253 28.02 -5.80 -1.15
C PRO A 253 27.59 -5.10 0.15
N ALA A 254 27.33 -3.79 0.09
CA ALA A 254 26.87 -3.01 1.23
C ALA A 254 25.47 -3.45 1.71
N LEU A 255 24.51 -3.61 0.80
CA LEU A 255 23.19 -4.13 1.13
C LEU A 255 23.28 -5.52 1.76
N ARG A 256 24.08 -6.44 1.19
CA ARG A 256 24.29 -7.79 1.77
C ARG A 256 24.83 -7.73 3.18
N GLN A 257 25.84 -6.89 3.41
CA GLN A 257 26.46 -6.73 4.73
C GLN A 257 25.45 -6.20 5.75
N HIS A 258 24.76 -5.09 5.44
CA HIS A 258 23.79 -4.48 6.35
C HIS A 258 22.59 -5.40 6.60
N TYR A 259 22.09 -6.09 5.59
CA TYR A 259 20.99 -7.04 5.73
C TYR A 259 21.38 -8.23 6.64
N ASN A 260 22.57 -8.80 6.47
CA ASN A 260 23.03 -9.90 7.32
C ASN A 260 23.24 -9.43 8.77
N ALA A 261 23.82 -8.25 8.97
CA ALA A 261 24.01 -7.66 10.30
C ALA A 261 22.65 -7.39 10.97
N TYR A 262 21.66 -6.89 10.21
CA TYR A 262 20.28 -6.74 10.67
C TYR A 262 19.70 -8.07 11.14
N LEU A 263 19.76 -9.13 10.33
CA LEU A 263 19.20 -10.44 10.69
C LEU A 263 19.88 -11.05 11.92
N GLN A 264 21.21 -10.99 12.01
CA GLN A 264 21.98 -11.47 13.17
C GLN A 264 21.57 -10.73 14.45
N THR A 265 21.40 -9.41 14.35
CA THR A 265 21.01 -8.56 15.48
C THR A 265 19.54 -8.74 15.86
N MET A 266 18.68 -9.08 14.89
CA MET A 266 17.27 -9.36 15.13
C MET A 266 17.04 -10.71 15.82
N ALA A 267 17.92 -11.70 15.63
CA ALA A 267 17.73 -13.06 16.11
C ALA A 267 17.31 -13.20 17.59
N PRO A 268 17.88 -12.46 18.57
CA PRO A 268 17.46 -12.54 19.97
C PRO A 268 16.07 -11.99 20.26
N PHE A 269 15.50 -11.18 19.36
CA PHE A 269 14.15 -10.60 19.50
C PHE A 269 13.06 -11.47 18.86
N LEU A 270 13.45 -12.49 18.07
CA LEU A 270 12.51 -13.39 17.43
C LEU A 270 12.04 -14.46 18.43
N PRO A 271 10.79 -14.95 18.33
CA PRO A 271 10.27 -15.97 19.24
C PRO A 271 11.10 -17.26 19.15
N GLY A 272 11.64 -17.70 20.29
CA GLY A 272 12.43 -18.95 20.38
C GLY A 272 11.60 -20.23 20.28
N THR A 273 10.28 -20.15 20.43
CA THR A 273 9.34 -21.26 20.31
C THR A 273 8.42 -21.08 19.12
N ASN A 274 8.21 -22.15 18.36
CA ASN A 274 7.34 -22.18 17.20
C ASN A 274 5.85 -22.17 17.61
N PRO A 275 5.06 -21.15 17.25
CA PRO A 275 3.60 -21.19 17.44
C PRO A 275 2.95 -22.35 16.70
N ALA A 276 1.73 -22.72 17.13
CA ALA A 276 1.00 -23.88 16.63
C ALA A 276 0.71 -23.86 15.12
N SER A 277 0.50 -22.68 14.52
CA SER A 277 0.33 -22.51 13.07
C SER A 277 1.43 -21.64 12.44
N LYS A 278 1.73 -21.86 11.16
CA LYS A 278 2.74 -21.08 10.41
C LYS A 278 2.33 -19.60 10.32
N ALA A 279 1.04 -19.33 10.10
CA ALA A 279 0.54 -17.96 9.99
C ALA A 279 0.63 -17.19 11.32
N ASN A 280 0.40 -17.84 12.47
CA ASN A 280 0.64 -17.20 13.78
C ASN A 280 2.13 -16.91 14.02
N ARG A 281 3.02 -17.79 13.55
CA ARG A 281 4.47 -17.53 13.56
C ARG A 281 4.81 -16.27 12.76
N THR A 282 4.24 -16.13 11.58
CA THR A 282 4.45 -14.96 10.71
C THR A 282 4.04 -13.66 11.42
N ALA A 283 2.85 -13.61 12.01
CA ALA A 283 2.40 -12.42 12.73
C ALA A 283 3.33 -12.04 13.89
N VAL A 284 3.77 -13.01 14.71
CA VAL A 284 4.70 -12.73 15.83
C VAL A 284 6.06 -12.25 15.33
N LEU A 285 6.58 -12.82 14.24
CA LEU A 285 7.83 -12.35 13.63
C LEU A 285 7.70 -10.92 13.13
N MET A 286 6.60 -10.59 12.43
CA MET A 286 6.31 -9.22 12.00
C MET A 286 6.27 -8.24 13.19
N TYR A 287 5.64 -8.62 14.30
CA TYR A 287 5.60 -7.78 15.50
C TYR A 287 6.98 -7.52 16.10
N ALA A 288 7.87 -8.51 16.08
CA ALA A 288 9.24 -8.34 16.56
C ALA A 288 10.03 -7.32 15.74
N HIS A 289 9.91 -7.37 14.41
CA HIS A 289 10.51 -6.39 13.50
C HIS A 289 9.88 -4.99 13.68
N TYR A 290 8.55 -4.91 13.66
CA TYR A 290 7.83 -3.64 13.76
C TYR A 290 8.04 -2.95 15.12
N ARG A 291 8.23 -3.72 16.20
CA ARG A 291 8.63 -3.17 17.50
C ARG A 291 9.92 -2.35 17.40
N GLN A 292 10.95 -2.85 16.70
CA GLN A 292 12.20 -2.11 16.55
C GLN A 292 12.01 -0.86 15.69
N TYR A 293 11.15 -0.93 14.67
CA TYR A 293 10.77 0.23 13.87
C TYR A 293 10.06 1.32 14.71
N LEU A 294 9.17 0.94 15.62
CA LEU A 294 8.54 1.90 16.54
C LEU A 294 9.54 2.55 17.51
N LEU A 295 10.52 1.79 18.02
CA LEU A 295 11.59 2.36 18.84
C LEU A 295 12.45 3.35 18.03
N TRP A 296 12.77 3.02 16.79
CA TRP A 296 13.49 3.91 15.86
C TRP A 296 12.70 5.21 15.59
N ARG A 297 11.40 5.10 15.27
CA ARG A 297 10.53 6.27 15.06
C ARG A 297 10.43 7.15 16.30
N ARG A 298 10.31 6.54 17.49
CA ARG A 298 10.30 7.27 18.76
C ARG A 298 11.62 8.02 18.99
N GLN A 299 12.75 7.36 18.74
CA GLN A 299 14.07 7.96 18.89
C GLN A 299 14.23 9.18 17.98
N HIS A 300 13.71 9.11 16.76
CA HIS A 300 13.87 10.15 15.75
C HIS A 300 12.69 11.11 15.61
N LEU A 301 11.76 11.13 16.56
CA LEU A 301 10.55 11.95 16.43
C LEU A 301 10.88 13.45 16.28
N ASP A 302 11.84 13.94 17.06
CA ASP A 302 12.20 15.36 17.12
C ASP A 302 13.29 15.75 16.10
N ASP A 303 14.15 14.82 15.70
CA ASP A 303 15.30 15.05 14.81
C ASP A 303 15.15 14.37 13.44
N PHE A 304 13.95 13.90 13.07
CA PHE A 304 13.69 13.15 11.83
C PHE A 304 14.25 13.84 10.58
N ALA A 305 14.13 15.17 10.52
CA ALA A 305 14.62 15.96 9.40
C ALA A 305 16.16 15.98 9.29
N SER A 306 16.89 15.64 10.35
CA SER A 306 18.36 15.55 10.34
C SER A 306 18.89 14.23 9.80
N LEU A 307 18.02 13.22 9.61
CA LEU A 307 18.42 11.91 9.10
C LEU A 307 19.09 12.02 7.72
N PRO A 308 20.20 11.32 7.47
CA PRO A 308 20.91 11.39 6.20
C PRO A 308 20.03 11.09 4.97
N ALA A 309 19.15 10.11 5.06
CA ALA A 309 18.23 9.79 3.97
C ALA A 309 17.16 10.88 3.77
N PHE A 310 16.63 11.48 4.84
CA PHE A 310 15.73 12.63 4.71
C PHE A 310 16.41 13.77 3.93
N GLN A 311 17.68 14.05 4.24
CA GLN A 311 18.44 15.10 3.56
C GLN A 311 18.68 14.80 2.07
N ARG A 312 18.85 13.53 1.69
CA ARG A 312 19.02 13.10 0.29
C ARG A 312 17.71 13.00 -0.49
N ALA A 313 16.57 12.86 0.19
CA ALA A 313 15.27 12.67 -0.44
C ALA A 313 14.86 13.87 -1.30
N SER A 314 14.00 13.64 -2.29
CA SER A 314 13.43 14.71 -3.13
C SER A 314 12.62 15.73 -2.31
N ALA A 315 12.29 16.89 -2.88
CA ALA A 315 11.48 17.89 -2.18
C ALA A 315 10.10 17.33 -1.78
N GLN A 316 9.45 16.58 -2.68
CA GLN A 316 8.19 15.91 -2.43
C GLN A 316 8.32 14.83 -1.35
N ASP A 317 9.33 13.97 -1.42
CA ASP A 317 9.56 12.94 -0.40
C ASP A 317 9.81 13.55 0.98
N ARG A 318 10.60 14.64 1.07
CA ARG A 318 10.83 15.34 2.34
C ARG A 318 9.54 15.90 2.92
N ALA A 319 8.65 16.44 2.07
CA ALA A 319 7.35 16.93 2.51
C ALA A 319 6.48 15.80 3.05
N ASP A 320 6.48 14.66 2.37
CA ASP A 320 5.72 13.47 2.76
C ASP A 320 6.22 12.86 4.05
N LEU A 321 7.53 12.64 4.16
CA LEU A 321 8.20 12.16 5.36
C LEU A 321 7.97 13.10 6.56
N ARG A 322 8.09 14.41 6.36
CA ARG A 322 7.83 15.41 7.41
C ARG A 322 6.35 15.40 7.82
N GLY A 323 5.43 15.33 6.86
CA GLY A 323 4.00 15.22 7.10
C GLY A 323 3.64 13.97 7.90
N GLY A 324 4.18 12.81 7.50
CA GLY A 324 4.05 11.55 8.22
C GLY A 324 4.59 11.61 9.64
N ASN A 325 5.75 12.23 9.88
CA ASN A 325 6.33 12.38 11.22
C ASN A 325 5.51 13.35 12.10
N THR A 326 4.96 14.41 11.50
CA THR A 326 4.05 15.35 12.17
C THR A 326 2.77 14.65 12.61
N GLU A 327 2.19 13.84 11.72
CA GLU A 327 1.01 13.02 12.01
C GLU A 327 1.28 12.01 13.12
N LEU A 328 2.48 11.40 13.17
CA LEU A 328 2.88 10.51 14.27
C LEU A 328 2.91 11.25 15.62
N ALA A 329 3.47 12.47 15.68
CA ALA A 329 3.45 13.26 16.90
C ALA A 329 2.02 13.58 17.36
N MET A 330 1.12 13.92 16.42
CA MET A 330 -0.31 14.12 16.71
C MET A 330 -1.00 12.84 17.17
N GLU A 331 -0.66 11.71 16.55
CA GLU A 331 -1.17 10.39 16.88
C GLU A 331 -0.85 9.98 18.33
N VAL A 332 0.40 10.18 18.76
CA VAL A 332 0.85 9.91 20.14
C VAL A 332 0.03 10.74 21.13
N ARG A 333 -0.17 12.02 20.85
CA ARG A 333 -0.99 12.91 21.68
C ARG A 333 -2.45 12.42 21.72
N GLY A 334 -2.99 12.01 20.58
CA GLY A 334 -4.32 11.42 20.45
C GLY A 334 -4.49 10.17 21.31
N MET A 335 -3.54 9.24 21.27
CA MET A 335 -3.60 7.99 22.05
C MET A 335 -3.53 8.21 23.55
N ARG A 336 -2.73 9.19 24.01
CA ARG A 336 -2.56 9.48 25.44
C ARG A 336 -3.73 10.24 26.06
N TYR A 337 -4.33 11.17 25.32
CA TYR A 337 -5.26 12.14 25.90
C TYR A 337 -6.67 12.08 25.31
N ASN A 338 -6.86 11.42 24.16
CA ASN A 338 -8.14 11.35 23.48
C ASN A 338 -8.43 9.93 22.96
N ASN A 339 -8.46 8.96 23.88
CA ASN A 339 -8.78 7.56 23.62
C ASN A 339 -10.26 7.27 23.92
N ALA A 340 -11.07 7.06 22.88
CA ALA A 340 -12.50 6.83 23.03
C ALA A 340 -12.82 5.46 23.65
N THR A 341 -12.08 4.42 23.26
CA THR A 341 -12.20 3.08 23.85
C THR A 341 -11.95 3.09 25.36
N GLN A 342 -10.98 3.85 25.84
CA GLN A 342 -10.71 4.01 27.27
C GLN A 342 -11.86 4.72 27.99
N ARG A 343 -12.42 5.79 27.41
CA ARG A 343 -13.56 6.51 27.98
C ARG A 343 -14.80 5.61 28.08
N ILE A 344 -15.08 4.81 27.06
CA ILE A 344 -16.17 3.82 27.07
C ILE A 344 -15.95 2.76 28.15
N ARG A 345 -14.72 2.24 28.28
CA ARG A 345 -14.36 1.24 29.31
C ARG A 345 -14.52 1.77 30.74
N ASN A 346 -14.18 3.04 30.95
CA ASN A 346 -14.20 3.68 32.26
C ASN A 346 -15.57 4.29 32.61
N ALA A 347 -16.56 4.22 31.71
CA ALA A 347 -17.89 4.76 31.95
C ALA A 347 -18.59 4.00 33.10
N PRO A 348 -19.21 4.69 34.07
CA PRO A 348 -19.85 4.04 35.20
C PRO A 348 -21.02 3.15 34.74
N VAL A 349 -20.96 1.87 35.09
CA VAL A 349 -22.07 0.92 34.90
C VAL A 349 -23.16 1.27 35.92
N SER A 350 -24.32 1.72 35.46
CA SER A 350 -25.46 1.97 36.35
C SER A 350 -26.00 0.63 36.87
N THR A 351 -25.80 0.33 38.15
CA THR A 351 -26.47 -0.80 38.82
C THR A 351 -27.96 -0.50 38.96
N PRO A 352 -28.89 -1.40 38.57
CA PRO A 352 -30.31 -1.15 38.75
C PRO A 352 -30.66 -1.10 40.24
N HIS A 353 -31.39 -0.07 40.67
CA HIS A 353 -32.18 -0.16 41.90
C HIS A 353 -33.31 -1.18 41.70
N HIS A 354 -33.58 -1.99 42.73
CA HIS A 354 -34.56 -3.08 42.73
C HIS A 354 -35.87 -2.71 42.01
N GLY A 355 -36.24 -3.50 40.99
CA GLY A 355 -37.62 -3.57 40.47
C GLY A 355 -37.94 -2.86 39.15
N MET A 356 -36.98 -2.21 38.47
CA MET A 356 -37.21 -1.70 37.10
C MET A 356 -36.33 -2.42 36.07
N LEU A 357 -36.92 -2.70 34.89
CA LEU A 357 -36.23 -3.21 33.71
C LEU A 357 -34.98 -2.38 33.42
N ALA A 358 -33.82 -3.06 33.35
CA ALA A 358 -32.54 -2.44 33.06
C ALA A 358 -32.58 -1.79 31.67
N LEU A 359 -32.52 -0.45 31.62
CA LEU A 359 -32.18 0.26 30.39
C LEU A 359 -30.67 0.06 30.11
N PRO A 360 -30.27 -0.13 28.85
CA PRO A 360 -28.87 -0.39 28.54
C PRO A 360 -27.98 0.83 28.88
N PRO A 361 -26.68 0.62 29.19
CA PRO A 361 -25.80 1.61 29.85
C PRO A 361 -25.44 2.85 29.01
N HIS A 362 -26.12 3.09 27.88
CA HIS A 362 -25.73 4.03 26.83
C HIS A 362 -26.12 5.50 27.08
N LYS A 363 -26.74 5.87 28.22
CA LYS A 363 -27.19 7.26 28.43
C LYS A 363 -26.10 8.25 28.88
N SER A 364 -24.93 7.79 29.32
CA SER A 364 -23.85 8.65 29.84
C SER A 364 -22.63 8.80 28.91
N ILE A 365 -22.55 8.02 27.82
CA ILE A 365 -21.42 8.06 26.88
C ILE A 365 -21.83 8.86 25.63
N PRO A 366 -21.06 9.90 25.23
CA PRO A 366 -21.35 10.66 24.02
C PRO A 366 -21.41 9.77 22.77
N ALA A 367 -22.38 9.98 21.88
CA ALA A 367 -22.49 9.25 20.61
C ALA A 367 -21.21 9.34 19.76
N THR A 368 -20.47 10.45 19.89
CA THR A 368 -19.17 10.66 19.25
C THR A 368 -18.13 9.63 19.68
N ASP A 369 -18.14 9.18 20.94
CA ASP A 369 -17.19 8.18 21.43
C ASP A 369 -17.49 6.79 20.86
N PHE A 370 -18.77 6.43 20.70
CA PHE A 370 -19.15 5.18 20.00
C PHE A 370 -18.70 5.18 18.54
N VAL A 371 -18.90 6.29 17.83
CA VAL A 371 -18.43 6.43 16.44
C VAL A 371 -16.91 6.33 16.38
N GLN A 372 -16.19 7.02 17.26
CA GLN A 372 -14.73 6.94 17.33
C GLN A 372 -14.24 5.53 17.64
N ALA A 373 -14.82 4.86 18.64
CA ALA A 373 -14.47 3.48 18.97
C ALA A 373 -14.80 2.49 17.85
N THR A 374 -15.82 2.77 17.03
CA THR A 374 -16.13 1.95 15.85
C THR A 374 -15.06 2.10 14.76
N LEU A 375 -14.53 3.32 14.57
CA LEU A 375 -13.56 3.62 13.52
C LEU A 375 -12.11 3.26 13.90
N ARG A 376 -11.71 3.56 15.15
CA ARG A 376 -10.31 3.40 15.62
C ARG A 376 -10.17 2.54 16.87
N GLY A 377 -11.23 1.86 17.32
CA GLY A 377 -11.22 1.13 18.58
C GLY A 377 -10.24 -0.04 18.62
N GLN A 378 -10.03 -0.75 17.52
CA GLN A 378 -9.00 -1.81 17.48
C GLN A 378 -7.60 -1.26 17.74
N LYS A 379 -7.29 -0.11 17.15
CA LYS A 379 -6.01 0.56 17.35
C LYS A 379 -5.86 1.10 18.76
N GLU A 380 -6.88 1.80 19.27
CA GLU A 380 -6.91 2.28 20.65
C GLU A 380 -6.79 1.12 21.65
N GLN A 381 -7.35 -0.04 21.31
CA GLN A 381 -7.24 -1.27 22.09
C GLN A 381 -5.80 -1.80 22.11
N GLN A 382 -5.12 -1.87 20.96
CA GLN A 382 -3.71 -2.29 20.87
C GLN A 382 -2.77 -1.36 21.66
N TRP A 383 -3.12 -0.08 21.77
CA TRP A 383 -2.45 0.86 22.66
C TRP A 383 -2.70 0.50 24.13
N LEU A 384 -3.98 0.37 24.54
CA LEU A 384 -4.39 0.14 25.93
C LEU A 384 -3.97 -1.23 26.49
N ASP A 385 -3.82 -2.24 25.64
CA ASP A 385 -3.33 -3.56 26.04
C ASP A 385 -1.84 -3.53 26.44
N GLY A 386 -1.22 -2.35 26.43
CA GLY A 386 0.13 -2.10 26.88
C GLY A 386 1.19 -2.44 25.84
N HIS A 387 0.84 -3.16 24.76
CA HIS A 387 1.83 -3.63 23.79
C HIS A 387 2.53 -2.45 23.09
N ILE A 388 1.76 -1.53 22.51
CA ILE A 388 2.33 -0.37 21.78
C ILE A 388 2.70 0.75 22.75
N GLU A 389 1.88 1.02 23.77
CA GLU A 389 2.15 2.05 24.76
C GLU A 389 3.48 1.81 25.49
N GLN A 390 3.76 0.57 25.90
CA GLN A 390 5.02 0.24 26.59
C GLN A 390 6.23 0.38 25.68
N ILE A 391 6.12 -0.01 24.39
CA ILE A 391 7.18 0.22 23.40
C ILE A 391 7.44 1.73 23.27
N TRP A 392 6.37 2.52 23.15
CA TRP A 392 6.48 3.96 22.97
C TRP A 392 6.97 4.69 24.23
N ALA A 393 6.61 4.22 25.42
CA ALA A 393 7.08 4.76 26.70
C ALA A 393 8.51 4.30 27.05
N SER A 394 9.00 3.24 26.41
CA SER A 394 10.34 2.70 26.65
C SER A 394 11.43 3.69 26.26
N ARG A 395 12.50 3.75 27.06
CA ARG A 395 13.74 4.47 26.70
C ARG A 395 14.70 3.66 25.85
N GLN A 396 14.36 2.41 25.54
CA GLN A 396 15.16 1.57 24.66
C GLN A 396 15.26 2.22 23.27
N VAL A 397 16.39 1.97 22.63
CA VAL A 397 16.68 2.31 21.24
C VAL A 397 16.93 1.01 20.48
N PRO A 398 16.59 0.94 19.18
CA PRO A 398 16.99 -0.19 18.36
C PRO A 398 18.53 -0.32 18.37
N PRO A 399 19.07 -1.55 18.32
CA PRO A 399 20.51 -1.75 18.11
C PRO A 399 21.01 -1.03 16.85
N GLU A 400 22.27 -0.59 16.85
CA GLU A 400 22.84 0.18 15.74
C GLU A 400 22.66 -0.50 14.36
N PRO A 401 22.96 -1.81 14.16
CA PRO A 401 22.74 -2.43 12.85
C PRO A 401 21.28 -2.40 12.39
N VAL A 402 20.34 -2.42 13.35
CA VAL A 402 18.91 -2.29 13.07
C VAL A 402 18.56 -0.86 12.68
N ALA A 403 19.06 0.15 13.41
CA ALA A 403 18.85 1.55 13.10
C ALA A 403 19.44 1.95 11.74
N THR A 404 20.69 1.55 11.46
CA THR A 404 21.37 1.78 10.18
C THR A 404 20.59 1.15 9.02
N PHE A 405 20.05 -0.05 9.22
CA PHE A 405 19.26 -0.73 8.20
C PHE A 405 17.94 0.00 7.93
N LEU A 406 17.22 0.41 8.99
CA LEU A 406 15.96 1.15 8.87
C LEU A 406 16.16 2.51 8.17
N ASP A 407 17.28 3.21 8.43
CA ASP A 407 17.60 4.47 7.78
C ASP A 407 18.19 4.30 6.35
N GLY A 408 18.86 3.19 6.07
CA GLY A 408 19.46 2.98 4.74
C GLY A 408 18.45 2.52 3.69
N TYR A 409 17.51 1.66 4.10
CA TYR A 409 16.83 0.75 3.17
C TYR A 409 15.32 0.65 3.32
N VAL A 410 14.76 0.91 4.51
CA VAL A 410 13.31 0.74 4.73
C VAL A 410 12.59 2.05 4.40
N HIS A 411 11.65 1.97 3.45
CA HIS A 411 10.82 3.10 3.06
C HIS A 411 9.68 3.33 4.07
N ASP A 412 9.20 4.56 4.16
CA ASP A 412 7.98 4.93 4.88
C ASP A 412 6.81 4.95 3.89
N SER A 413 6.19 3.79 3.68
CA SER A 413 5.07 3.64 2.75
C SER A 413 3.85 4.47 3.17
N ARG A 414 3.67 4.72 4.47
CA ARG A 414 2.56 5.52 4.99
C ARG A 414 2.76 7.01 4.72
N ALA A 415 3.97 7.54 4.84
CA ALA A 415 4.26 8.94 4.54
C ALA A 415 3.94 9.31 3.08
N TRP A 416 4.23 8.39 2.17
CA TRP A 416 4.05 8.57 0.73
C TRP A 416 2.62 8.25 0.24
N PHE A 417 1.96 7.24 0.80
CA PHE A 417 0.67 6.75 0.28
C PHE A 417 -0.50 7.73 0.50
N LYS A 418 -1.04 8.27 -0.60
CA LYS A 418 -2.12 9.26 -0.61
C LYS A 418 -3.38 8.80 -1.35
N PRO A 419 -4.20 7.89 -0.79
CA PRO A 419 -5.42 7.39 -1.44
C PRO A 419 -6.51 8.44 -1.65
N PHE A 420 -6.38 9.63 -1.05
CA PHE A 420 -7.27 10.77 -1.23
C PHE A 420 -6.56 11.97 -1.88
N GLY A 421 -5.34 11.76 -2.36
CA GLY A 421 -4.61 12.71 -3.20
C GLY A 421 -4.92 12.50 -4.67
N LEU A 422 -4.27 13.28 -5.52
CA LEU A 422 -4.14 13.00 -6.94
C LEU A 422 -3.11 11.89 -7.14
N ASP A 423 -3.34 11.06 -8.15
CA ASP A 423 -2.37 10.05 -8.59
C ASP A 423 -1.06 10.73 -9.05
N ASP A 424 0.05 10.00 -9.04
CA ASP A 424 1.38 10.56 -9.30
C ASP A 424 1.49 11.22 -10.69
N ASP A 425 0.84 10.64 -11.70
CA ASP A 425 0.79 11.17 -13.05
C ASP A 425 -0.03 12.46 -13.09
N GLU A 426 -1.22 12.49 -12.50
CA GLU A 426 -2.02 13.71 -12.39
C GLU A 426 -1.27 14.81 -11.62
N TRP A 427 -0.60 14.45 -10.52
CA TRP A 427 0.19 15.39 -9.73
C TRP A 427 1.37 15.95 -10.53
N LEU A 428 2.06 15.11 -11.30
CA LEU A 428 3.14 15.56 -12.18
C LEU A 428 2.64 16.56 -13.22
N HIS A 429 1.42 16.37 -13.76
CA HIS A 429 0.80 17.34 -14.66
C HIS A 429 0.49 18.67 -13.97
N VAL A 430 0.07 18.65 -12.70
CA VAL A 430 -0.12 19.87 -11.88
C VAL A 430 1.21 20.60 -11.70
N GLN A 431 2.26 19.90 -11.27
CA GLN A 431 3.60 20.49 -11.10
C GLN A 431 4.13 21.10 -12.39
N GLN A 432 3.96 20.40 -13.53
CA GLN A 432 4.35 20.91 -14.84
C GLN A 432 3.60 22.19 -15.20
N ARG A 433 2.27 22.20 -15.03
CA ARG A 433 1.42 23.36 -15.32
C ARG A 433 1.79 24.56 -14.47
N GLU A 434 2.02 24.37 -13.18
CA GLU A 434 2.42 25.47 -12.30
C GLU A 434 3.80 26.02 -12.66
N ARG A 435 4.78 25.14 -12.94
CA ARG A 435 6.11 25.54 -13.39
C ARG A 435 6.04 26.34 -14.70
N ASP A 436 5.22 25.91 -15.65
CA ASP A 436 5.06 26.58 -16.93
C ASP A 436 4.36 27.94 -16.77
N THR A 437 3.37 28.02 -15.87
CA THR A 437 2.66 29.27 -15.53
C THR A 437 3.63 30.27 -14.87
N TYR A 438 4.46 29.80 -13.93
CA TYR A 438 5.50 30.62 -13.29
C TYR A 438 6.52 31.13 -14.31
N ARG A 439 6.99 30.27 -15.21
CA ARG A 439 7.90 30.66 -16.30
C ARG A 439 7.28 31.71 -17.21
N GLN A 440 6.02 31.54 -17.60
CA GLN A 440 5.31 32.51 -18.43
C GLN A 440 5.20 33.86 -17.71
N ARG A 441 4.85 33.86 -16.41
CA ARG A 441 4.79 35.08 -15.60
C ARG A 441 6.14 35.79 -15.54
N MET A 442 7.24 35.05 -15.35
CA MET A 442 8.59 35.63 -15.34
C MET A 442 8.98 36.22 -16.70
N GLN A 443 8.61 35.58 -17.81
CA GLN A 443 8.82 36.13 -19.15
C GLN A 443 8.00 37.41 -19.41
N GLU A 444 6.77 37.48 -18.92
CA GLU A 444 5.94 38.68 -18.99
C GLU A 444 6.56 39.83 -18.19
N LEU A 445 7.00 39.57 -16.95
CA LEU A 445 7.71 40.55 -16.12
C LEU A 445 9.03 41.01 -16.78
N ASP A 446 9.77 40.08 -17.39
CA ASP A 446 11.00 40.37 -18.14
C ASP A 446 10.72 41.32 -19.30
N ALA A 447 9.70 41.03 -20.11
CA ALA A 447 9.29 41.87 -21.23
C ALA A 447 8.83 43.26 -20.78
N MET A 448 8.07 43.34 -19.67
CA MET A 448 7.64 44.60 -19.07
C MET A 448 8.82 45.46 -18.60
N GLU A 449 9.81 44.86 -17.92
CA GLU A 449 10.99 45.59 -17.45
C GLU A 449 11.87 46.06 -18.61
N GLN A 450 12.04 45.22 -19.65
CA GLN A 450 12.77 45.58 -20.85
C GLN A 450 12.10 46.73 -21.62
N ALA A 451 10.78 46.68 -21.82
CA ALA A 451 10.02 47.73 -22.47
C ALA A 451 10.11 49.06 -21.70
N HIS A 452 9.97 49.01 -20.37
CA HIS A 452 10.14 50.18 -19.51
C HIS A 452 11.55 50.76 -19.61
N ARG A 453 12.58 49.91 -19.63
CA ARG A 453 13.98 50.35 -19.78
C ARG A 453 14.21 51.08 -21.11
N GLN A 454 13.72 50.52 -22.21
CA GLN A 454 13.84 51.14 -23.54
C GLN A 454 13.14 52.50 -23.60
N GLU A 455 11.94 52.61 -23.01
CA GLU A 455 11.20 53.87 -22.98
C GLU A 455 11.92 54.93 -22.14
N ARG A 456 12.51 54.55 -21.00
CA ARG A 456 13.35 55.46 -20.21
C ARG A 456 14.54 55.99 -21.00
N GLU A 457 15.25 55.12 -21.72
CA GLU A 457 16.39 55.54 -22.55
C GLU A 457 15.94 56.50 -23.66
N ARG A 458 14.77 56.23 -24.27
CA ARG A 458 14.18 57.10 -25.30
C ARG A 458 13.81 58.48 -24.75
N MET A 459 13.16 58.54 -23.59
CA MET A 459 12.79 59.80 -22.94
C MET A 459 14.00 60.60 -22.45
N GLN A 460 15.03 59.94 -21.94
CA GLN A 460 16.30 60.58 -21.58
C GLN A 460 16.96 61.23 -22.81
N ARG A 461 16.98 60.55 -23.95
CA ARG A 461 17.47 61.12 -25.23
C ARG A 461 16.62 62.32 -25.70
N ALA A 462 15.32 62.32 -25.38
CA ALA A 462 14.39 63.41 -25.72
C ALA A 462 14.41 64.59 -24.73
N GLY A 463 15.28 64.57 -23.71
CA GLY A 463 15.41 65.67 -22.74
C GLY A 463 14.30 65.74 -21.68
N GLN A 464 13.51 64.67 -21.51
CA GLN A 464 12.48 64.58 -20.47
C GLN A 464 13.08 63.97 -19.19
N MET A 465 12.80 64.59 -18.03
CA MET A 465 13.62 64.39 -16.83
C MET A 465 13.10 63.35 -15.82
N PHE A 466 11.91 62.77 -15.98
CA PHE A 466 11.35 61.90 -14.94
C PHE A 466 10.59 60.68 -15.45
N GLN A 467 11.08 59.50 -15.07
CA GLN A 467 10.43 58.18 -15.20
C GLN A 467 10.80 57.34 -13.96
N PRO A 468 9.86 56.60 -13.35
CA PRO A 468 10.13 55.80 -12.16
C PRO A 468 11.14 54.65 -12.43
N ARG A 469 11.88 54.24 -11.38
CA ARG A 469 12.94 53.21 -11.48
C ARG A 469 12.37 51.80 -11.73
N VAL A 470 11.12 51.56 -11.35
CA VAL A 470 10.37 50.32 -11.54
C VAL A 470 9.20 50.61 -12.50
N PRO A 471 8.83 49.69 -13.40
CA PRO A 471 7.62 49.84 -14.21
C PRO A 471 6.39 50.07 -13.33
N LEU A 472 5.47 50.97 -13.72
CA LEU A 472 4.29 51.31 -12.92
C LEU A 472 3.33 50.13 -12.67
N ALA A 473 3.40 49.09 -13.51
CA ALA A 473 2.62 47.86 -13.40
C ALA A 473 3.37 46.70 -12.72
N MET A 474 4.50 46.99 -12.06
CA MET A 474 5.37 45.99 -11.42
C MET A 474 5.71 46.43 -9.99
N SER A 475 5.59 45.51 -9.05
CA SER A 475 6.00 45.72 -7.66
C SER A 475 7.51 45.55 -7.46
N VAL A 476 8.04 46.03 -6.34
CA VAL A 476 9.45 45.83 -5.97
C VAL A 476 9.75 44.34 -5.76
N GLN A 477 8.81 43.60 -5.17
CA GLN A 477 8.95 42.16 -4.94
C GLN A 477 9.03 41.39 -6.27
N GLU A 478 8.17 41.70 -7.24
CA GLU A 478 8.24 41.07 -8.57
C GLU A 478 9.56 41.35 -9.29
N LEU A 479 10.16 42.54 -9.07
CA LEU A 479 11.47 42.87 -9.62
C LEU A 479 12.60 42.09 -8.94
N GLU A 480 12.50 41.85 -7.63
CA GLU A 480 13.44 41.00 -6.89
C GLU A 480 13.35 39.54 -7.34
N GLU A 481 12.13 39.02 -7.46
CA GLU A 481 11.85 37.67 -7.98
C GLU A 481 12.38 37.51 -9.41
N LEU A 482 12.10 38.47 -10.31
CA LEU A 482 12.65 38.47 -11.67
C LEU A 482 14.19 38.50 -11.68
N THR A 483 14.80 39.26 -10.77
CA THR A 483 16.27 39.35 -10.66
C THR A 483 16.86 38.03 -10.17
N ALA A 484 16.22 37.35 -9.23
CA ALA A 484 16.62 36.02 -8.78
C ALA A 484 16.46 34.99 -9.92
N TRP A 485 15.31 35.01 -10.61
CA TRP A 485 15.01 34.13 -11.74
C TRP A 485 16.01 34.31 -12.90
N ARG A 486 16.41 35.54 -13.24
CA ARG A 486 17.43 35.79 -14.29
C ARG A 486 18.79 35.16 -13.96
N LYS A 487 19.15 35.06 -12.68
CA LYS A 487 20.41 34.43 -12.23
C LYS A 487 20.30 32.91 -12.26
N HIS A 488 19.14 32.39 -11.88
CA HIS A 488 18.88 30.96 -11.74
C HIS A 488 17.46 30.62 -12.23
N PRO A 489 17.22 30.56 -13.54
CA PRO A 489 15.90 30.28 -14.10
C PRO A 489 15.41 28.84 -13.80
N GLU A 490 16.32 27.97 -13.39
CA GLU A 490 16.08 26.62 -12.89
C GLU A 490 15.54 26.56 -11.45
N ASN A 491 15.74 27.61 -10.65
CA ASN A 491 15.31 27.65 -9.26
C ASN A 491 13.81 27.97 -9.19
N TYR A 492 13.00 26.91 -9.24
CA TYR A 492 11.56 26.96 -8.98
C TYR A 492 11.24 26.07 -7.79
N ASP A 493 10.49 26.60 -6.83
CA ASP A 493 9.94 25.80 -5.73
C ASP A 493 8.77 24.98 -6.28
N GLU A 494 9.01 23.70 -6.53
CA GLU A 494 7.98 22.78 -7.01
C GLU A 494 6.80 22.74 -6.04
N ALA A 495 5.57 22.76 -6.58
CA ALA A 495 4.40 22.49 -5.77
C ALA A 495 4.50 21.10 -5.14
N LEU A 496 4.10 21.01 -3.87
CA LEU A 496 4.18 19.79 -3.08
C LEU A 496 2.78 19.31 -2.72
N GLN A 497 2.51 18.03 -2.95
CA GLN A 497 1.25 17.40 -2.54
C GLN A 497 1.37 17.01 -1.07
N VAL A 498 0.90 17.85 -0.17
CA VAL A 498 1.10 17.66 1.28
C VAL A 498 -0.07 16.97 1.99
N THR A 499 -1.21 16.78 1.31
CA THR A 499 -2.44 16.16 1.84
C THR A 499 -2.80 14.89 1.05
N GLY A 500 -3.85 14.19 1.47
CA GLY A 500 -4.37 13.00 0.76
C GLY A 500 -3.99 11.65 1.37
N ARG A 501 -3.14 11.65 2.42
CA ARG A 501 -2.77 10.44 3.19
C ARG A 501 -3.96 9.80 3.90
N GLU A 502 -3.82 8.52 4.21
CA GLU A 502 -4.70 7.83 5.15
C GLU A 502 -4.75 8.53 6.50
N TYR A 503 -5.93 8.59 7.11
CA TYR A 503 -6.11 9.25 8.40
C TYR A 503 -5.26 8.62 9.49
N TYR A 504 -4.33 9.42 10.04
CA TYR A 504 -3.44 8.98 11.12
C TYR A 504 -4.19 8.58 12.39
N TRP A 505 -5.34 9.20 12.67
CA TRP A 505 -6.13 8.90 13.86
C TRP A 505 -6.82 7.53 13.78
N GLN A 506 -7.08 7.02 12.57
CA GLN A 506 -7.64 5.69 12.33
C GLN A 506 -6.55 4.64 12.15
N TRP A 507 -5.57 4.92 11.28
CA TRP A 507 -4.54 3.96 10.88
C TRP A 507 -3.20 4.29 11.51
N GLY A 508 -2.56 5.39 11.10
CA GLY A 508 -1.33 5.89 11.72
C GLY A 508 -0.19 4.86 11.75
N TYR A 509 0.81 5.08 12.60
CA TYR A 509 1.93 4.15 12.82
C TYR A 509 1.76 3.31 14.08
N LEU A 510 1.01 3.80 15.08
CA LEU A 510 0.84 3.18 16.40
C LEU A 510 -0.24 2.10 16.38
N ARG A 511 -0.04 1.11 15.52
CA ARG A 511 -0.88 -0.08 15.40
C ARG A 511 -0.06 -1.27 14.91
N TRP A 512 -0.62 -2.47 15.05
CA TRP A 512 -0.17 -3.64 14.31
C TRP A 512 -0.84 -3.70 12.94
N ARG A 513 -0.13 -4.25 11.95
CA ARG A 513 -0.69 -4.52 10.62
C ARG A 513 -1.86 -5.49 10.75
N THR A 514 -2.98 -5.21 10.09
CA THR A 514 -4.08 -6.17 9.96
C THR A 514 -3.59 -7.39 9.19
N CYS A 515 -3.81 -8.57 9.76
CA CYS A 515 -3.46 -9.86 9.16
C CYS A 515 -4.71 -10.73 9.07
N TYR A 516 -5.03 -11.21 7.87
CA TYR A 516 -6.07 -12.19 7.64
C TYR A 516 -5.45 -13.59 7.56
N LEU A 517 -6.03 -14.53 8.30
CA LEU A 517 -5.57 -15.91 8.36
C LEU A 517 -6.44 -16.77 7.44
N ASN A 518 -5.86 -17.26 6.35
CA ASN A 518 -6.55 -18.16 5.43
C ASN A 518 -6.23 -19.61 5.80
N PRO A 519 -7.24 -20.44 6.12
CA PRO A 519 -7.00 -21.86 6.41
C PRO A 519 -6.55 -22.61 5.14
N PRO A 520 -6.02 -23.85 5.29
CA PRO A 520 -5.64 -24.66 4.14
C PRO A 520 -6.77 -24.85 3.12
N GLY A 521 -6.42 -24.83 1.83
CA GLY A 521 -7.38 -25.04 0.74
C GLY A 521 -7.73 -26.51 0.52
N ALA A 522 -8.88 -26.75 -0.12
CA ALA A 522 -9.25 -28.07 -0.63
C ALA A 522 -8.55 -28.35 -1.97
N ALA A 523 -8.72 -29.56 -2.51
CA ALA A 523 -8.36 -29.82 -3.90
C ALA A 523 -9.20 -28.95 -4.85
N VAL A 524 -8.59 -28.45 -5.92
CA VAL A 524 -9.20 -27.51 -6.87
C VAL A 524 -10.45 -28.12 -7.51
N ALA A 525 -10.40 -29.39 -7.90
CA ALA A 525 -11.53 -30.10 -8.49
C ALA A 525 -12.70 -30.24 -7.49
N GLU A 526 -12.41 -30.55 -6.22
CA GLU A 526 -13.43 -30.63 -5.16
C GLU A 526 -14.06 -29.26 -4.86
N ALA A 527 -13.24 -28.21 -4.80
CA ALA A 527 -13.72 -26.85 -4.60
C ALA A 527 -14.61 -26.39 -5.78
N ALA A 528 -14.25 -26.72 -7.02
CA ALA A 528 -15.06 -26.45 -8.19
C ALA A 528 -16.42 -27.16 -8.13
N LEU A 529 -16.44 -28.44 -7.74
CA LEU A 529 -17.67 -29.24 -7.60
C LEU A 529 -18.62 -28.68 -6.52
N ARG A 530 -18.10 -28.33 -5.32
CA ARG A 530 -18.92 -27.73 -4.24
C ARG A 530 -19.57 -26.42 -4.67
N ARG A 531 -18.86 -25.61 -5.46
CA ARG A 531 -19.41 -24.38 -6.03
C ARG A 531 -20.38 -24.65 -7.19
N GLY A 532 -20.45 -25.88 -7.70
CA GLY A 532 -21.47 -26.34 -8.65
C GLY A 532 -22.76 -26.73 -7.94
N SER A 533 -22.68 -27.53 -6.88
CA SER A 533 -23.86 -27.99 -6.12
C SER A 533 -24.60 -26.86 -5.41
N ALA A 534 -23.89 -25.87 -4.88
CA ALA A 534 -24.50 -24.71 -4.20
C ALA A 534 -25.38 -23.83 -5.12
N VAL A 535 -25.27 -23.97 -6.44
CA VAL A 535 -26.10 -23.24 -7.42
C VAL A 535 -27.39 -24.00 -7.72
N GLU A 536 -27.38 -25.33 -7.66
CA GLU A 536 -28.60 -26.15 -7.79
C GLU A 536 -29.52 -25.95 -6.58
N ASP A 537 -28.96 -25.83 -5.38
CA ASP A 537 -29.72 -25.55 -4.15
C ASP A 537 -30.22 -24.09 -4.01
N ALA A 538 -29.67 -23.15 -4.78
CA ALA A 538 -30.13 -21.75 -4.79
C ALA A 538 -31.14 -21.45 -5.91
N ALA A 539 -31.30 -22.39 -6.86
CA ALA A 539 -32.28 -22.33 -7.94
C ALA A 539 -33.52 -23.20 -7.68
N ALA A 540 -33.49 -24.04 -6.64
CA ALA A 540 -34.62 -24.76 -6.05
C ALA A 540 -35.22 -23.97 -4.88
#